data_AF-A0A9E6WI25-F1
#
_entry.id   AF-A0A9E6WI25-F1
#
_cell.length_a   1.000
_cell.length_b   1.000
_cell.length_c   1.000
_cell.angle_alpha   90.00
_cell.angle_beta   90.00
_cell.angle_gamma   90.00
#
_symmetry.space_group_name_H-M   'P 1'
#
loop_
_entity.id
_entity.type
_entity.pdbx_description
1 polymer ?
#
loop_
_entity_poly.entity_id
_entity_poly.type
_entity_poly.pdbx_seq_one_letter_code
_entity_poly.pdbx_strand_id
1 'polypeptide(L)'
;MMRVAFHAPLKAPDHPTPSGDRKMARNLMAALERGLGAQVWLASGLRSREPEGDPAAQERLFEAARAELARRTPLRGDTAF
;
A
#
# COMPACT_ATOMS: atom_id res chain seq x y z
N MET A 1 -9.18 -5.36 18.50
CA MET A 1 -8.30 -5.96 17.45
C MET A 1 -7.80 -4.83 16.56
N MET A 2 -6.49 -4.61 16.46
CA MET A 2 -5.94 -3.54 15.61
C MET A 2 -6.09 -3.91 14.13
N ARG A 3 -6.51 -2.96 13.30
CA ARG A 3 -6.70 -3.13 11.86
C ARG A 3 -5.67 -2.26 11.13
N VAL A 4 -4.88 -2.86 10.25
CA VAL A 4 -3.81 -2.16 9.52
C VAL A 4 -4.01 -2.31 8.01
N ALA A 5 -4.19 -1.16 7.37
CA ALA A 5 -4.18 -1.03 5.92
C ALA A 5 -2.72 -0.89 5.45
N PHE A 6 -2.20 -1.88 4.73
CA PHE A 6 -0.79 -1.91 4.32
C PHE A 6 -0.61 -1.45 2.87
N HIS A 7 0.41 -0.63 2.61
CA HIS A 7 0.79 -0.17 1.27
C HIS A 7 2.31 -0.23 1.09
N ALA A 8 2.77 -0.67 -0.09
CA ALA A 8 4.20 -0.71 -0.43
C ALA A 8 4.46 0.03 -1.75
N PRO A 9 5.20 1.15 -1.74
CA PRO A 9 5.29 2.06 -2.89
C PRO A 9 6.05 1.50 -4.10
N LEU A 10 6.83 0.42 -3.93
CA LEU A 10 7.66 -0.15 -4.99
C LEU A 10 7.18 -1.52 -5.50
N LYS A 11 7.16 -2.54 -4.65
CA LYS A 11 6.57 -3.85 -4.97
C LYS A 11 5.73 -4.35 -3.80
N ALA A 12 4.44 -4.49 -4.05
CA ALA A 12 3.50 -5.10 -3.13
C ALA A 12 3.84 -6.58 -2.86
N PRO A 13 3.33 -7.17 -1.76
CA PRO A 13 3.57 -8.58 -1.39
C PRO A 13 3.19 -9.58 -2.49
N ASP A 14 2.21 -9.26 -3.32
CA ASP A 14 1.67 -10.07 -4.42
C ASP A 14 2.34 -9.79 -5.77
N HIS A 15 3.31 -8.87 -5.83
CA HIS A 15 3.98 -8.51 -7.08
C HIS A 15 4.64 -9.74 -7.75
N PRO A 16 4.39 -9.99 -9.05
CA PRO A 16 4.81 -11.22 -9.72
C PRO A 16 6.33 -11.38 -9.73
N THR A 17 7.06 -10.30 -9.98
CA THR A 17 8.53 -10.29 -10.01
C THR A 17 9.15 -10.38 -8.61
N PRO A 18 10.06 -11.35 -8.34
CA PRO A 18 10.85 -11.40 -7.11
C PRO A 18 11.73 -10.18 -6.88
N SER A 19 11.72 -9.65 -5.64
CA SER A 19 12.70 -8.66 -5.18
C SER A 19 12.83 -8.66 -3.65
N GLY A 20 13.88 -7.99 -3.16
CA GLY A 20 14.05 -7.67 -1.74
C GLY A 20 12.86 -6.88 -1.18
N ASP A 21 12.34 -5.89 -1.91
CA ASP A 21 11.16 -5.09 -1.50
C ASP A 21 9.94 -5.98 -1.26
N ARG A 22 9.67 -6.92 -2.17
CA ARG A 22 8.54 -7.85 -2.01
C ARG A 22 8.72 -8.71 -0.76
N LYS A 23 9.94 -9.19 -0.51
CA LYS A 23 10.26 -9.97 0.70
C LYS A 23 10.07 -9.11 1.95
N MET A 24 10.51 -7.85 1.92
CA MET A 24 10.34 -6.91 3.02
C MET A 24 8.87 -6.63 3.32
N ALA A 25 8.06 -6.39 2.29
CA ALA A 25 6.62 -6.17 2.42
C ALA A 25 5.92 -7.36 3.09
N ARG A 26 6.20 -8.58 2.65
CA ARG A 26 5.66 -9.81 3.26
C ARG A 26 6.10 -9.98 4.72
N ASN A 27 7.38 -9.75 5.00
CA ASN A 27 7.92 -9.89 6.35
C ASN A 27 7.32 -8.87 7.33
N LEU A 28 7.13 -7.63 6.89
CA LEU A 28 6.55 -6.58 7.71
C LEU A 28 5.08 -6.86 8.04
N MET A 29 4.29 -7.27 7.04
CA MET A 29 2.90 -7.71 7.29
C MET A 29 2.86 -8.87 8.30
N ALA A 30 3.67 -9.90 8.10
CA ALA A 30 3.72 -11.05 9.01
C ALA A 30 4.17 -10.67 10.43
N ALA A 31 5.08 -9.70 10.57
CA ALA A 31 5.53 -9.22 11.88
C ALA A 31 4.40 -8.46 12.61
N LEU A 32 3.61 -7.66 11.90
CA LEU A 32 2.46 -6.96 12.47
C LEU A 32 1.35 -7.94 12.89
N GLU A 33 1.06 -8.93 12.04
CA GLU A 33 0.08 -9.98 12.33
C GLU A 33 0.48 -10.82 13.54
N ARG A 34 1.72 -11.32 13.55
CA ARG A 34 2.19 -12.27 14.58
C ARG A 34 2.64 -11.57 15.86
N GLY A 35 3.22 -10.38 15.75
CA GLY A 35 3.79 -9.65 16.88
C GLY A 35 2.78 -8.77 17.61
N LEU A 36 1.84 -8.16 16.88
CA LEU A 36 0.84 -7.25 17.47
C LEU A 36 -0.59 -7.84 17.46
N GLY A 37 -0.77 -9.04 16.90
CA GLY A 37 -2.10 -9.60 16.71
C GLY A 37 -2.97 -8.75 15.77
N ALA A 38 -2.35 -7.97 14.88
CA ALA A 38 -3.07 -7.07 13.99
C ALA A 38 -3.74 -7.85 12.85
N GLN A 39 -4.91 -7.40 12.42
CA GLN A 39 -5.47 -7.80 11.13
C GLN A 39 -4.89 -6.88 10.06
N VAL A 40 -4.00 -7.42 9.21
CA VAL A 40 -3.33 -6.66 8.16
C VAL A 40 -3.88 -7.07 6.80
N TRP A 41 -4.12 -6.10 5.90
CA TRP A 41 -4.48 -6.40 4.51
C TRP A 41 -3.84 -5.39 3.56
N LEU A 42 -3.68 -5.80 2.30
CA LEU A 42 -3.16 -4.92 1.27
C LEU A 42 -4.19 -3.86 0.89
N ALA A 43 -3.88 -2.60 1.24
CA ALA A 43 -4.73 -1.44 1.02
C ALA A 43 -4.62 -0.87 -0.39
N SER A 44 -3.54 -1.16 -1.13
CA SER A 44 -3.44 -0.91 -2.56
C SER A 44 -2.27 -1.67 -3.17
N GLY A 45 -2.42 -2.05 -4.44
CA GLY A 45 -1.32 -2.53 -5.28
C GLY A 45 -0.63 -1.41 -6.07
N LEU A 46 -1.05 -0.16 -5.93
CA LEU A 46 -0.48 0.98 -6.66
C LEU A 46 1.01 1.13 -6.36
N ARG A 47 1.83 1.26 -7.40
CA ARG A 47 3.26 1.55 -7.24
C ARG A 47 3.44 3.06 -7.35
N SER A 48 3.67 3.72 -6.22
CA SER A 48 3.74 5.19 -6.13
C SER A 48 5.17 5.76 -6.19
N ARG A 49 6.19 4.93 -6.44
CA ARG A 49 7.57 5.40 -6.63
C ARG A 49 7.85 5.76 -8.08
N GLU A 50 8.22 7.02 -8.30
CA GLU A 50 8.82 7.53 -9.53
C GLU A 50 10.31 7.83 -9.23
N PRO A 51 11.28 7.19 -9.92
CA PRO A 51 12.70 7.33 -9.61
C PRO A 51 13.38 8.60 -10.14
N GLU A 52 12.95 9.16 -11.26
CA GLU A 52 13.73 10.12 -12.05
C GLU A 52 13.33 11.58 -11.83
N GLY A 53 12.28 11.83 -11.04
CA GLY A 53 11.70 13.15 -10.83
C GLY A 53 10.88 13.66 -12.02
N ASP A 54 10.39 12.78 -12.91
CA ASP A 54 9.58 13.18 -14.08
C ASP A 54 8.21 13.74 -13.62
N PRO A 55 7.94 15.05 -13.80
CA PRO A 55 6.69 15.67 -13.36
C PRO A 55 5.46 15.06 -14.03
N ALA A 56 5.55 14.67 -15.31
CA ALA A 56 4.43 14.08 -16.02
C ALA A 56 4.14 12.66 -15.52
N ALA A 57 5.17 11.89 -15.18
CA ALA A 57 5.00 10.59 -14.54
C ALA A 57 4.42 10.72 -13.13
N GLN A 58 4.86 11.71 -12.35
CA GLN A 58 4.30 12.01 -11.04
C GLN A 58 2.82 12.37 -11.12
N GLU A 59 2.41 13.22 -12.08
CA GLU A 59 1.00 13.56 -12.26
C GLU A 59 0.15 12.31 -12.59
N ARG A 60 0.66 11.43 -13.47
CA ARG A 60 -0.01 10.14 -13.75
C ARG A 60 -0.15 9.27 -12.51
N LEU A 61 0.84 9.25 -11.61
CA LEU A 61 0.75 8.53 -10.34
C LEU A 61 -0.26 9.15 -9.39
N PHE A 62 -0.34 10.48 -9.32
CA PHE A 62 -1.34 11.18 -8.54
C PHE A 62 -2.76 10.90 -9.03
N GLU A 63 -2.99 10.91 -10.35
CA GLU A 63 -4.28 10.54 -10.92
C GLU A 63 -4.65 9.08 -10.59
N ALA A 64 -3.71 8.15 -10.72
CA ALA A 64 -3.93 6.75 -10.35
C ALA A 64 -4.25 6.60 -8.85
N ALA A 65 -3.60 7.37 -7.98
CA ALA A 65 -3.87 7.38 -6.54
C ALA A 65 -5.27 7.93 -6.23
N ARG A 66 -5.68 9.04 -6.88
CA ARG A 66 -7.04 9.59 -6.76
C ARG A 66 -8.09 8.56 -7.18
N ALA A 67 -7.87 7.88 -8.30
CA ALA A 67 -8.76 6.81 -8.76
C ALA A 67 -8.84 5.63 -7.78
N GLU A 68 -7.72 5.23 -7.17
CA GLU A 68 -7.70 4.18 -6.15
C GLU A 68 -8.49 4.56 -4.89
N LEU A 69 -8.33 5.80 -4.42
CA LEU A 69 -9.08 6.32 -3.27
C LEU A 69 -10.58 6.36 -3.55
N ALA A 70 -10.99 6.81 -4.75
CA ALA A 70 -12.40 6.85 -5.13
C ALA A 70 -13.05 5.46 -5.23
N ARG A 71 -12.28 4.42 -5.60
CA ARG A 71 -12.78 3.04 -5.68
C ARG A 71 -12.97 2.37 -4.32
N ARG A 72 -12.23 2.80 -3.28
CA ARG A 72 -12.23 2.12 -1.99
C ARG A 72 -13.18 2.81 -1.02
N THR A 73 -14.09 2.02 -0.43
CA THR A 73 -14.89 2.49 0.70
C THR A 73 -13.95 2.88 1.85
N PRO A 74 -14.12 4.05 2.48
CA PRO A 74 -13.31 4.45 3.63
C PRO A 74 -13.36 3.37 4.70
N LEU A 75 -12.22 3.14 5.34
CA LEU A 75 -12.14 2.18 6.43
C LEU A 75 -13.00 2.73 7.57
N ARG A 76 -13.95 1.92 8.02
CA ARG A 76 -14.84 2.27 9.15
C ARG A 76 -13.99 2.78 10.32
N GLY A 77 -14.02 4.09 10.54
CA GLY A 77 -13.07 4.85 11.37
C GLY A 77 -12.88 6.31 10.91
N ASP A 78 -13.09 6.61 9.63
CA ASP A 78 -12.91 7.97 9.05
C ASP A 78 -14.07 8.96 9.34
N THR A 79 -15.02 8.62 10.22
CA THR A 79 -16.08 9.55 10.66
C THR A 79 -15.61 10.36 11.87
N ALA A 80 -14.67 11.28 11.66
CA ALA A 80 -14.47 12.46 12.51
C ALA A 80 -13.55 13.45 11.78
N PHE A 81 -14.16 14.45 11.13
CA PHE A 81 -13.56 15.77 10.96
C PHE A 81 -14.01 16.64 12.13
#